data_AF-S7Q6R7-F1
#
_entry.id   AF-S7Q6R7-F1
#
_cell.length_a   1.000
_cell.length_b   1.000
_cell.length_c   1.000
_cell.angle_alpha   90.00
_cell.angle_beta   90.00
_cell.angle_gamma   90.00
#
_symmetry.space_group_name_H-M   'P 1'
#
loop_
_entity.id
_entity.type
_entity.pdbx_description
1 polymer ?
#
loop_
_entity_poly.entity_id
_entity_poly.type
_entity_poly.pdbx_seq_one_letter_code
_entity_poly.pdbx_strand_id
1 'polypeptide(L)'
;MEGALRDIDIAGQVVAGSQGLDPAIIRHVCSRFRILIVGPANAGKTTLIKKFCQSDEEAVVRNAQGQTVSSSTLNPSAQRGLHVINHEITYQSNPSFVFHDSMGFESGSTVESNIMLEFIHQRSGELSLADRLHAIWFCIPAGQDRVLGEPELELFKHNTFGMTVPVIVIFTKWDVQIQKANNLLRHQGRTRLQAKEEAPGYAETCFAPQLQDILHTPYPPRAIVYLRDMHKPEGNCNQLSRVTAEVLDDAAVKRFFISRQTVADKLAAEHAVRYDTRMLRDLGEKCSWFDREILSLKPSVLCFHSQVSSN
;
A
#
# COMPACT_ATOMS: atom_id res chain seq x y z
N MET A 1 18.46 -32.03 -25.89
CA MET A 1 17.53 -32.00 -27.03
C MET A 1 16.34 -32.84 -26.62
N GLU A 2 15.39 -32.22 -25.91
CA GLU A 2 14.16 -31.65 -26.51
C GLU A 2 13.29 -32.78 -27.06
N GLY A 3 12.06 -33.01 -26.60
CA GLY A 3 11.08 -32.09 -26.02
C GLY A 3 9.82 -32.25 -26.85
N ALA A 4 8.73 -32.72 -26.24
CA ALA A 4 7.39 -32.61 -26.80
C ALA A 4 6.36 -32.80 -25.67
N LEU A 5 5.98 -31.66 -25.11
CA LEU A 5 4.64 -31.24 -24.69
C LEU A 5 3.59 -32.36 -24.65
N ARG A 6 3.11 -32.68 -23.45
CA ARG A 6 1.77 -33.25 -23.27
C ARG A 6 0.86 -32.12 -22.81
N ASP A 7 -0.08 -31.80 -23.68
CA ASP A 7 -1.24 -30.97 -23.40
C ASP A 7 -1.95 -31.50 -22.15
N ILE A 8 -2.07 -30.66 -21.13
CA ILE A 8 -3.04 -30.88 -20.05
C ILE A 8 -4.22 -29.98 -20.38
N ASP A 9 -5.25 -30.65 -20.87
CA ASP A 9 -6.59 -30.15 -21.12
C ASP A 9 -7.19 -29.64 -19.80
N ILE A 10 -7.17 -28.31 -19.59
CA ILE A 10 -7.86 -27.65 -18.46
C ILE A 10 -9.26 -27.27 -18.94
N ALA A 11 -10.05 -28.27 -19.33
CA ALA A 11 -11.46 -28.12 -19.59
C ALA A 11 -12.23 -29.18 -18.78
N GLY A 12 -12.52 -28.87 -17.52
CA GLY A 12 -13.50 -29.66 -16.78
C GLY A 12 -13.20 -29.82 -15.30
N GLN A 13 -13.50 -28.78 -14.51
CA GLN A 13 -14.18 -28.90 -13.22
C GLN A 13 -14.39 -27.50 -12.63
N VAL A 14 -15.42 -26.81 -13.12
CA VAL A 14 -16.04 -25.73 -12.35
C VAL A 14 -17.20 -26.36 -11.59
N VAL A 15 -16.91 -26.86 -10.40
CA VAL A 15 -17.95 -27.13 -9.39
C VAL A 15 -18.10 -25.85 -8.58
N ALA A 16 -19.31 -25.28 -8.63
CA ALA A 16 -19.68 -24.09 -7.90
C ALA A 16 -19.52 -24.29 -6.38
N GLY A 17 -18.61 -23.51 -5.80
CA GLY A 17 -18.39 -23.35 -4.38
C GLY A 17 -17.31 -22.30 -4.20
N SER A 18 -17.61 -21.21 -3.52
CA SER A 18 -16.74 -20.04 -3.31
C SER A 18 -15.51 -20.37 -2.44
N GLN A 19 -14.60 -21.18 -2.98
CA GLN A 19 -13.28 -21.48 -2.43
C GLN A 19 -12.29 -20.79 -3.36
N GLY A 20 -11.86 -19.57 -3.01
CA GLY A 20 -10.86 -18.85 -3.80
C GLY A 20 -9.56 -19.67 -3.94
N LEU A 21 -8.77 -19.37 -4.99
CA LEU A 21 -7.52 -20.07 -5.32
C LEU A 21 -6.62 -20.34 -4.09
N ASP A 22 -5.99 -21.53 -4.09
CA ASP A 22 -5.02 -21.97 -3.08
C ASP A 22 -3.84 -20.97 -2.99
N PRO A 23 -3.43 -20.53 -1.78
CA PRO A 23 -2.25 -19.69 -1.59
C PRO A 23 -0.98 -20.20 -2.27
N ALA A 24 -0.75 -21.52 -2.34
CA ALA A 24 0.38 -22.11 -3.04
C ALA A 24 0.29 -21.90 -4.56
N ILE A 25 -0.91 -22.02 -5.13
CA ILE A 25 -1.18 -21.73 -6.54
C ILE A 25 -0.98 -20.24 -6.80
N ILE A 26 -1.58 -19.36 -5.98
CA ILE A 26 -1.44 -17.89 -6.10
C ILE A 26 0.04 -17.47 -6.08
N ARG A 27 0.87 -18.05 -5.20
CA ARG A 27 2.32 -17.80 -5.17
C ARG A 27 3.02 -18.18 -6.48
N HIS A 28 2.51 -19.19 -7.18
CA HIS A 28 3.02 -19.68 -8.45
C HIS A 28 2.51 -18.88 -9.65
N VAL A 29 1.25 -18.44 -9.66
CA VAL A 29 0.65 -17.68 -10.79
C VAL A 29 0.87 -16.18 -10.71
N CYS A 30 1.03 -15.60 -9.51
CA CYS A 30 1.34 -14.19 -9.36
C CYS A 30 2.68 -14.04 -8.64
N SER A 31 3.67 -13.50 -9.36
CA SER A 31 5.03 -13.37 -8.84
C SER A 31 5.25 -12.07 -8.08
N ARG A 32 4.47 -11.01 -8.35
CA ARG A 32 4.72 -9.64 -7.85
C ARG A 32 3.43 -8.86 -7.59
N PHE A 33 3.36 -8.17 -6.45
CA PHE A 33 2.28 -7.25 -6.11
C PHE A 33 2.64 -5.83 -6.56
N ARG A 34 1.82 -5.24 -7.42
CA ARG A 34 2.08 -3.93 -8.05
C ARG A 34 1.30 -2.81 -7.40
N ILE A 35 2.00 -1.75 -7.02
CA ILE A 35 1.44 -0.57 -6.38
C ILE A 35 1.84 0.67 -7.17
N LEU A 36 0.85 1.49 -7.53
CA LEU A 36 1.11 2.81 -8.07
C LEU A 36 1.14 3.81 -6.91
N ILE A 37 2.19 4.62 -6.85
CA ILE A 37 2.33 5.66 -5.84
C ILE A 37 2.19 7.00 -6.53
N VAL A 38 1.19 7.74 -6.08
CA VAL A 38 0.78 9.01 -6.66
C VAL A 38 1.02 10.11 -5.64
N GLY A 39 1.38 11.30 -6.09
CA GLY A 39 1.45 12.49 -5.24
C GLY A 39 2.44 13.52 -5.77
N PRO A 40 2.40 14.76 -5.25
CA PRO A 40 3.32 15.81 -5.67
C PRO A 40 4.78 15.43 -5.40
N ALA A 41 5.74 16.17 -5.98
CA ALA A 41 7.12 15.95 -5.57
C ALA A 41 7.30 16.38 -4.11
N ASN A 42 8.28 15.77 -3.44
CA ASN A 42 8.47 15.90 -2.00
C ASN A 42 7.29 15.45 -1.12
N ALA A 43 6.29 14.73 -1.67
CA ALA A 43 5.23 14.09 -0.89
C ALA A 43 5.74 12.94 0.00
N GLY A 44 7.01 12.54 -0.13
CA GLY A 44 7.58 11.44 0.65
C GLY A 44 7.38 10.06 0.04
N LYS A 45 7.05 9.97 -1.26
CA LYS A 45 6.84 8.71 -2.02
C LYS A 45 8.02 7.74 -1.85
N THR A 46 9.24 8.16 -2.17
CA THR A 46 10.44 7.30 -2.04
C THR A 46 10.69 6.86 -0.61
N THR A 47 10.53 7.77 0.38
CA THR A 47 10.66 7.43 1.80
C THR A 47 9.61 6.40 2.23
N LEU A 48 8.38 6.54 1.75
CA LEU A 48 7.30 5.59 2.02
C LEU A 48 7.66 4.19 1.51
N ILE A 49 8.15 4.09 0.26
CA ILE A 49 8.54 2.81 -0.33
C ILE A 49 9.68 2.18 0.46
N LYS A 50 10.76 2.93 0.72
CA LYS A 50 11.92 2.44 1.49
C LYS A 50 11.48 1.90 2.86
N LYS A 51 10.63 2.65 3.57
CA LYS A 51 10.09 2.23 4.88
C LYS A 51 9.15 1.03 4.79
N PHE A 52 8.30 0.95 3.77
CA PHE A 52 7.43 -0.20 3.55
C PHE A 52 8.23 -1.48 3.26
N CYS A 53 9.31 -1.35 2.50
CA CYS A 53 10.22 -2.45 2.20
C CYS A 53 11.23 -2.76 3.32
N GLN A 54 11.24 -1.98 4.41
CA GLN A 54 12.27 -2.01 5.47
C GLN A 54 13.70 -2.04 4.88
N SER A 55 13.93 -1.18 3.87
CA SER A 55 15.14 -1.20 3.07
C SER A 55 15.91 0.10 3.22
N ASP A 56 17.19 -0.01 3.56
CA ASP A 56 18.17 1.08 3.44
C ASP A 56 18.89 1.07 2.08
N GLU A 57 18.64 0.05 1.26
CA GLU A 57 19.23 -0.12 -0.07
C GLU A 57 18.70 0.91 -1.09
N GLU A 58 19.47 1.09 -2.17
CA GLU A 58 19.01 1.80 -3.36
C GLU A 58 18.06 0.91 -4.19
N ALA A 59 17.04 1.55 -4.77
CA ALA A 59 16.06 0.80 -5.56
C ALA A 59 16.66 0.36 -6.88
N VAL A 60 16.28 -0.84 -7.33
CA VAL A 60 16.54 -1.31 -8.70
C VAL A 60 15.39 -0.85 -9.58
N VAL A 61 15.68 0.04 -10.52
CA VAL A 61 14.73 0.55 -11.50
C VAL A 61 14.91 -0.20 -12.83
N ARG A 62 13.84 -0.77 -13.36
CA ARG A 62 13.84 -1.44 -14.66
C ARG A 62 12.90 -0.76 -15.64
N ASN A 63 13.31 -0.63 -16.89
CA ASN A 63 12.43 -0.15 -17.96
C ASN A 63 11.42 -1.23 -18.40
N ALA A 64 10.55 -0.90 -19.36
CA ALA A 64 9.55 -1.82 -19.90
C ALA A 64 10.17 -3.09 -20.55
N GLN A 65 11.45 -3.04 -20.95
CA GLN A 65 12.21 -4.16 -21.50
C GLN A 65 12.92 -4.98 -20.40
N GLY A 66 12.72 -4.66 -19.12
CA GLY A 66 13.36 -5.33 -17.98
C GLY A 66 14.83 -4.96 -17.76
N GLN A 67 15.35 -3.98 -18.50
CA GLN A 67 16.74 -3.55 -18.38
C GLN A 67 16.89 -2.59 -17.20
N THR A 68 17.94 -2.80 -16.41
CA THR A 68 18.25 -1.91 -15.27
C THR A 68 18.70 -0.55 -15.80
N VAL A 69 18.07 0.51 -15.32
CA VAL A 69 18.46 1.90 -15.60
C VAL A 69 19.11 2.51 -14.37
N SER A 70 20.11 3.39 -14.56
CA SER A 70 20.89 3.97 -13.45
C SER A 70 19.99 4.69 -12.44
N SER A 71 20.03 4.27 -11.17
CA SER A 71 19.17 4.78 -10.08
C SER A 71 19.60 6.15 -9.55
N SER A 72 20.60 6.81 -10.15
CA SER A 72 20.96 8.21 -9.88
C SER A 72 19.80 9.20 -10.06
N THR A 73 18.65 8.72 -10.53
CA THR A 73 17.34 9.37 -10.72
C THR A 73 16.39 9.29 -9.53
N LEU A 74 16.67 8.51 -8.48
CA LEU A 74 15.82 8.42 -7.27
C LEU A 74 16.38 9.21 -6.07
N ASN A 75 17.54 9.86 -6.25
CA ASN A 75 18.12 10.74 -5.24
C ASN A 75 17.26 12.01 -5.13
N PRO A 76 16.78 12.40 -3.92
CA PRO A 76 15.97 13.61 -3.75
C PRO A 76 16.67 14.90 -4.25
N SER A 77 18.02 14.87 -4.32
CA SER A 77 18.89 15.99 -4.64
C SER A 77 19.48 15.96 -6.06
N ALA A 78 19.44 14.85 -6.80
CA ALA A 78 20.12 14.72 -8.09
C ALA A 78 19.14 14.24 -9.18
N GLN A 79 18.77 15.17 -10.08
CA GLN A 79 18.00 14.94 -11.31
C GLN A 79 16.59 14.35 -11.14
N ARG A 80 15.67 15.25 -10.81
CA ARG A 80 14.20 15.13 -10.77
C ARG A 80 13.54 14.86 -12.15
N GLY A 81 14.22 14.21 -13.09
CA GLY A 81 13.93 14.33 -14.53
C GLY A 81 13.59 13.06 -15.31
N LEU A 82 13.50 11.87 -14.68
CA LEU A 82 13.28 10.62 -15.43
C LEU A 82 12.38 9.59 -14.73
N HIS A 83 11.40 10.03 -13.94
CA HIS A 83 10.38 9.13 -13.42
C HIS A 83 9.40 8.77 -14.53
N VAL A 84 9.68 7.69 -15.25
CA VAL A 84 8.76 7.12 -16.23
C VAL A 84 7.84 6.16 -15.46
N ILE A 85 6.54 6.46 -15.39
CA ILE A 85 5.55 5.68 -14.62
C ILE A 85 5.55 4.18 -14.96
N ASN A 86 5.93 3.83 -16.19
CA ASN A 86 6.05 2.45 -16.66
C ASN A 86 7.28 1.70 -16.14
N HIS A 87 8.26 2.39 -15.55
CA HIS A 87 9.41 1.74 -14.92
C HIS A 87 8.99 1.00 -13.66
N GLU A 88 9.58 -0.18 -13.48
CA GLU A 88 9.40 -0.98 -12.27
C GLU A 88 10.46 -0.58 -11.24
N ILE A 89 10.01 -0.18 -10.06
CA ILE A 89 10.88 0.09 -8.90
C ILE A 89 10.77 -1.12 -7.98
N THR A 90 11.91 -1.73 -7.65
CA THR A 90 11.99 -2.91 -6.78
C THR A 90 13.10 -2.76 -5.75
N TYR A 91 12.96 -3.41 -4.60
CA TYR A 91 13.97 -3.45 -3.54
C TYR A 91 14.34 -4.91 -3.26
N GLN A 92 15.63 -5.21 -3.03
CA GLN A 92 16.05 -6.59 -2.78
C GLN A 92 15.55 -7.07 -1.42
N SER A 93 15.46 -6.16 -0.46
CA SER A 93 14.85 -6.39 0.86
C SER A 93 13.38 -6.84 0.79
N ASN A 94 12.65 -6.49 -0.28
CA ASN A 94 11.26 -6.93 -0.48
C ASN A 94 10.92 -7.12 -1.98
N PRO A 95 11.40 -8.21 -2.61
CA PRO A 95 11.35 -8.39 -4.06
C PRO A 95 9.96 -8.82 -4.56
N SER A 96 9.03 -9.09 -3.64
CA SER A 96 7.65 -9.47 -3.94
C SER A 96 6.78 -8.28 -4.37
N PHE A 97 7.27 -7.05 -4.21
CA PHE A 97 6.55 -5.84 -4.60
C PHE A 97 7.23 -5.12 -5.75
N VAL A 98 6.41 -4.58 -6.64
CA VAL A 98 6.82 -3.63 -7.67
C VAL A 98 6.08 -2.33 -7.43
N PHE A 99 6.83 -1.24 -7.43
CA PHE A 99 6.28 0.09 -7.31
C PHE A 99 6.39 0.81 -8.64
N HIS A 100 5.35 1.57 -8.96
CA HIS A 100 5.33 2.54 -10.04
C HIS A 100 5.18 3.92 -9.41
N ASP A 101 6.01 4.87 -9.81
CA ASP A 101 6.03 6.20 -9.21
C ASP A 101 5.51 7.23 -10.21
N SER A 102 4.44 7.96 -9.84
CA SER A 102 3.97 9.07 -10.66
C SER A 102 4.95 10.23 -10.55
N MET A 103 5.19 10.92 -11.68
CA MET A 103 5.77 12.26 -11.59
C MET A 103 4.84 13.16 -10.77
N GLY A 104 5.40 14.08 -9.99
CA GLY A 104 4.59 15.04 -9.24
C GLY A 104 3.83 15.97 -10.19
N PHE A 105 2.61 16.35 -9.83
CA PHE A 105 1.74 17.26 -10.60
C PHE A 105 2.20 18.74 -10.57
N GLU A 106 3.52 19.00 -10.53
CA GLU A 106 4.07 20.30 -10.14
C GLU A 106 3.81 21.44 -11.15
N SER A 107 3.44 21.09 -12.39
CA SER A 107 3.27 22.05 -13.49
C SER A 107 1.83 22.58 -13.63
N GLY A 108 0.85 22.04 -12.91
CA GLY A 108 -0.58 22.29 -13.19
C GLY A 108 -1.04 21.78 -14.56
N SER A 109 -0.21 20.97 -15.23
CA SER A 109 -0.47 20.42 -16.55
C SER A 109 -1.33 19.16 -16.44
N THR A 110 -2.25 19.01 -17.39
CA THR A 110 -3.12 17.84 -17.52
C THR A 110 -2.39 16.63 -18.13
N VAL A 111 -1.21 16.84 -18.70
CA VAL A 111 -0.40 15.78 -19.33
C VAL A 111 -0.02 14.71 -18.31
N GLU A 112 0.43 15.11 -17.12
CA GLU A 112 0.83 14.20 -16.05
C GLU A 112 -0.36 13.38 -15.54
N SER A 113 -1.54 14.02 -15.38
CA SER A 113 -2.77 13.33 -15.01
C SER A 113 -3.22 12.35 -16.09
N ASN A 114 -3.12 12.71 -17.37
CA ASN A 114 -3.45 11.82 -18.48
C ASN A 114 -2.51 10.61 -18.55
N ILE A 115 -1.20 10.81 -18.39
CA ILE A 115 -0.22 9.72 -18.34
C ILE A 115 -0.53 8.75 -17.18
N MET A 116 -0.89 9.30 -16.01
CA MET A 116 -1.28 8.50 -14.86
C MET A 116 -2.57 7.72 -15.11
N LEU A 117 -3.62 8.37 -15.63
CA LEU A 117 -4.90 7.72 -15.90
C LEU A 117 -4.77 6.63 -16.96
N GLU A 118 -3.99 6.86 -18.00
CA GLU A 118 -3.69 5.86 -19.04
C GLU A 118 -2.92 4.67 -18.45
N PHE A 119 -1.91 4.91 -17.62
CA PHE A 119 -1.18 3.84 -16.93
C PHE A 119 -2.13 2.99 -16.07
N ILE A 120 -3.01 3.65 -15.30
CA ILE A 120 -4.00 2.98 -14.46
C ILE A 120 -4.91 2.10 -15.32
N HIS A 121 -5.48 2.66 -16.39
CA HIS A 121 -6.37 1.95 -17.32
C HIS A 121 -5.70 0.71 -17.95
N GLN A 122 -4.49 0.88 -18.47
CA GLN A 122 -3.74 -0.24 -19.07
C GLN A 122 -3.46 -1.33 -18.04
N ARG A 123 -2.87 -0.97 -16.90
CA ARG A 123 -2.39 -1.94 -15.91
C ARG A 123 -3.50 -2.62 -15.15
N SER A 124 -4.66 -2.02 -14.97
CA SER A 124 -5.79 -2.72 -14.35
C SER A 124 -6.47 -3.72 -15.25
N GLY A 125 -6.43 -3.48 -16.57
CA GLY A 125 -7.04 -4.34 -17.58
C GLY A 125 -6.23 -5.60 -17.87
N GLU A 126 -5.00 -5.69 -17.34
CA GLU A 126 -4.12 -6.84 -17.57
C GLU A 126 -4.75 -8.16 -17.09
N LEU A 127 -4.72 -9.16 -17.98
CA LEU A 127 -5.22 -10.52 -17.67
C LEU A 127 -4.27 -11.24 -16.71
N SER A 128 -2.96 -11.01 -16.88
CA SER A 128 -1.91 -11.51 -15.99
C SER A 128 -1.97 -10.80 -14.65
N LEU A 129 -2.20 -11.55 -13.56
CA LEU A 129 -2.11 -11.00 -12.20
C LEU A 129 -0.72 -10.41 -11.93
N ALA A 130 0.33 -10.99 -12.51
CA ALA A 130 1.69 -10.49 -12.31
C ALA A 130 1.93 -9.12 -12.96
N ASP A 131 1.13 -8.73 -13.95
CA ASP A 131 1.26 -7.44 -14.66
C ASP A 131 0.19 -6.43 -14.26
N ARG A 132 -0.83 -6.89 -13.54
CA ARG A 132 -1.95 -6.09 -13.08
C ARG A 132 -1.58 -5.10 -11.98
N LEU A 133 -2.15 -3.90 -12.01
CA LEU A 133 -2.10 -2.96 -10.90
C LEU A 133 -3.05 -3.41 -9.77
N HIS A 134 -2.53 -3.50 -8.54
CA HIS A 134 -3.29 -4.08 -7.42
C HIS A 134 -3.78 -3.05 -6.39
N ALA A 135 -3.06 -1.94 -6.22
CA ALA A 135 -3.45 -0.86 -5.31
C ALA A 135 -2.86 0.47 -5.77
N ILE A 136 -3.51 1.57 -5.39
CA ILE A 136 -3.02 2.93 -5.57
C ILE A 136 -2.81 3.57 -4.21
N TRP A 137 -1.62 4.10 -3.97
CA TRP A 137 -1.25 4.85 -2.78
C TRP A 137 -1.10 6.33 -3.13
N PHE A 138 -2.08 7.13 -2.74
CA PHE A 138 -2.14 8.56 -3.04
C PHE A 138 -1.59 9.39 -1.88
N CYS A 139 -0.36 9.88 -2.01
CA CYS A 139 0.39 10.59 -0.98
C CYS A 139 0.09 12.08 -0.98
N ILE A 140 -0.35 12.60 0.16
CA ILE A 140 -0.56 14.03 0.41
C ILE A 140 0.35 14.46 1.56
N PRO A 141 1.32 15.36 1.34
CA PRO A 141 2.16 15.86 2.43
C PRO A 141 1.35 16.76 3.36
N ALA A 142 1.12 16.30 4.58
CA ALA A 142 0.47 17.08 5.62
C ALA A 142 1.35 18.26 6.07
N GLY A 143 0.72 19.23 6.74
CA GLY A 143 1.41 20.42 7.19
C GLY A 143 1.79 21.39 6.07
N GLN A 144 1.25 21.22 4.86
CA GLN A 144 1.28 22.24 3.83
C GLN A 144 -0.09 22.93 3.79
N ASP A 145 -0.09 24.24 3.51
CA ASP A 145 -1.33 25.01 3.36
C ASP A 145 -1.84 24.96 1.90
N ARG A 146 -1.23 24.09 1.08
CA ARG A 146 -1.61 23.86 -0.31
C ARG A 146 -2.86 22.98 -0.36
N VAL A 147 -3.89 23.50 -0.99
CA VAL A 147 -5.08 22.73 -1.39
C VAL A 147 -4.73 21.87 -2.61
N LEU A 148 -5.32 20.68 -2.71
CA LEU A 148 -5.20 19.86 -3.91
C LEU A 148 -5.83 20.57 -5.10
N GLY A 149 -5.07 20.71 -6.19
CA GLY A 149 -5.55 21.28 -7.44
C GLY A 149 -6.34 20.27 -8.27
N GLU A 150 -6.94 20.76 -9.36
CA GLU A 150 -7.68 19.91 -10.30
C GLU A 150 -6.88 18.70 -10.83
N PRO A 151 -5.59 18.82 -11.19
CA PRO A 151 -4.82 17.67 -11.69
C PRO A 151 -4.67 16.54 -10.67
N GLU A 152 -4.62 16.90 -9.37
CA GLU A 152 -4.49 15.95 -8.25
C GLU A 152 -5.83 15.27 -7.95
N LEU A 153 -6.93 16.03 -8.07
CA LEU A 153 -8.29 15.52 -7.88
C LEU A 153 -8.81 14.71 -9.09
N GLU A 154 -8.15 14.80 -10.24
CA GLU A 154 -8.57 14.14 -11.48
C GLU A 154 -8.74 12.62 -11.32
N LEU A 155 -7.87 11.98 -10.53
CA LEU A 155 -7.99 10.55 -10.19
C LEU A 155 -9.35 10.19 -9.56
N PHE A 156 -9.92 11.09 -8.78
CA PHE A 156 -11.14 10.87 -8.01
C PHE A 156 -12.41 11.34 -8.74
N LYS A 157 -12.27 12.00 -9.89
CA LYS A 157 -13.38 12.44 -10.75
C LYS A 157 -13.78 11.38 -11.76
N HIS A 158 -12.82 10.60 -12.23
CA HIS A 158 -13.07 9.52 -13.18
C HIS A 158 -13.48 8.28 -12.41
N ASN A 159 -14.54 7.61 -12.88
CA ASN A 159 -14.63 6.18 -12.62
C ASN A 159 -13.37 5.68 -13.26
N THR A 160 -12.43 5.15 -12.50
CA THR A 160 -11.25 4.51 -13.06
C THR A 160 -11.76 3.24 -13.74
N PHE A 161 -12.37 3.44 -14.91
CA PHE A 161 -12.88 2.53 -15.91
C PHE A 161 -13.62 1.28 -15.40
N GLY A 162 -14.39 1.39 -14.31
CA GLY A 162 -15.08 0.24 -13.71
C GLY A 162 -14.13 -0.75 -13.02
N MET A 163 -12.91 -0.30 -12.70
CA MET A 163 -11.84 -1.12 -12.16
C MET A 163 -11.93 -1.23 -10.64
N THR A 164 -11.56 -2.39 -10.13
CA THR A 164 -11.59 -2.75 -8.70
C THR A 164 -10.35 -2.32 -7.92
N VAL A 165 -9.50 -1.43 -8.46
CA VAL A 165 -8.21 -1.08 -7.84
C VAL A 165 -8.45 -0.07 -6.71
N PRO A 166 -8.23 -0.43 -5.43
CA PRO A 166 -8.51 0.48 -4.33
C PRO A 166 -7.50 1.63 -4.29
N VAL A 167 -8.02 2.86 -4.14
CA VAL A 167 -7.23 4.05 -3.84
C VAL A 167 -7.20 4.27 -2.33
N ILE A 168 -5.98 4.34 -1.77
CA ILE A 168 -5.73 4.64 -0.37
C ILE A 168 -5.04 5.99 -0.30
N VAL A 169 -5.66 6.96 0.37
CA VAL A 169 -5.05 8.27 0.63
C VAL A 169 -4.13 8.17 1.85
N ILE A 170 -2.91 8.67 1.69
CA ILE A 170 -1.86 8.61 2.71
C ILE A 170 -1.42 10.04 3.01
N PHE A 171 -1.78 10.52 4.20
CA PHE A 171 -1.23 11.76 4.72
C PHE A 171 0.17 11.50 5.26
N THR A 172 1.17 11.84 4.45
CA THR A 172 2.56 11.77 4.86
C THR A 172 2.92 13.00 5.71
N LYS A 173 4.04 12.95 6.43
CA LYS A 173 4.51 14.08 7.28
C LYS A 173 3.47 14.52 8.30
N TRP A 174 2.64 13.60 8.81
CA TRP A 174 1.59 13.93 9.78
C TRP A 174 2.16 14.49 11.09
N ASP A 175 3.42 14.18 11.40
CA ASP A 175 4.19 14.81 12.49
C ASP A 175 4.31 16.35 12.33
N VAL A 176 4.43 16.85 11.09
CA VAL A 176 4.45 18.30 10.81
C VAL A 176 3.09 18.94 11.12
N GLN A 177 1.99 18.27 10.77
CA GLN A 177 0.64 18.75 11.08
C GLN A 177 0.39 18.80 12.59
N ILE A 178 0.82 17.77 13.33
CA ILE A 178 0.76 17.77 14.80
C ILE A 178 1.61 18.89 15.39
N GLN A 179 2.80 19.15 14.84
CA GLN A 179 3.64 20.26 15.30
C GLN A 179 2.99 21.62 15.04
N LYS A 180 2.35 21.83 13.87
CA LYS A 180 1.56 23.03 13.59
C LYS A 180 0.43 23.20 14.61
N ALA A 181 -0.34 22.14 14.86
CA ALA A 181 -1.41 22.12 15.86
C ALA A 181 -0.89 22.47 17.27
N ASN A 182 0.25 21.90 17.67
CA ASN A 182 0.90 22.21 18.95
C ASN A 182 1.24 23.70 19.07
N ASN A 183 1.85 24.28 18.03
CA ASN A 183 2.21 25.70 18.02
C ASN A 183 0.96 26.59 18.14
N LEU A 184 -0.11 26.28 17.42
CA LEU A 184 -1.38 27.02 17.50
C LEU A 184 -1.98 26.97 18.91
N LEU A 185 -2.05 25.78 19.53
CA LEU A 185 -2.55 25.62 20.90
C LEU A 185 -1.72 26.42 21.91
N ARG A 186 -0.39 26.48 21.73
CA ARG A 186 0.50 27.30 22.57
C ARG A 186 0.24 28.79 22.37
N HIS A 187 -0.05 29.25 21.15
CA HIS A 187 -0.46 30.62 20.89
C HIS A 187 -1.82 30.97 21.51
N GLN A 188 -2.71 29.98 21.68
CA GLN A 188 -3.99 30.11 22.37
C GLN A 188 -3.87 30.04 23.91
N GLY A 189 -2.66 30.02 24.46
CA GLY A 189 -2.41 30.06 25.91
C GLY A 189 -2.33 28.70 26.59
N ARG A 190 -2.36 27.58 25.85
CA ARG A 190 -2.12 26.25 26.44
C ARG A 190 -0.69 26.13 26.94
N THR A 191 -0.51 25.45 28.08
CA THR A 191 0.83 25.08 28.56
C THR A 191 1.50 24.11 27.57
N ARG A 192 2.83 23.94 27.68
CA ARG A 192 3.58 22.99 26.83
C ARG A 192 3.04 21.56 26.94
N LEU A 193 2.64 21.13 28.13
CA LEU A 193 2.12 19.78 28.38
C LEU A 193 0.74 19.61 27.72
N GLN A 194 -0.20 20.52 28.03
CA GLN A 194 -1.54 20.52 27.44
C GLN A 194 -1.50 20.57 25.91
N ALA A 195 -0.70 21.48 25.34
CA ALA A 195 -0.57 21.57 23.89
C ALA A 195 -0.02 20.29 23.26
N LYS A 196 0.88 19.57 23.94
CA LYS A 196 1.43 18.31 23.45
C LYS A 196 0.39 17.18 23.49
N GLU A 197 -0.42 17.13 24.54
CA GLU A 197 -1.50 16.15 24.70
C GLU A 197 -2.66 16.40 23.75
N GLU A 198 -3.07 17.66 23.56
CA GLU A 198 -4.20 18.05 22.71
C GLU A 198 -3.86 18.09 21.20
N ALA A 199 -2.58 18.30 20.84
CA ALA A 199 -2.17 18.52 19.45
C ALA A 199 -2.59 17.42 18.45
N PRO A 200 -2.51 16.11 18.75
CA PRO A 200 -2.95 15.08 17.81
C PRO A 200 -4.43 15.21 17.42
N GLY A 201 -5.33 15.40 18.39
CA GLY A 201 -6.76 15.58 18.12
C GLY A 201 -7.08 16.92 17.46
N TYR A 202 -6.35 17.97 17.84
CA TYR A 202 -6.49 19.29 17.22
C TYR A 202 -6.01 19.28 15.76
N ALA A 203 -4.95 18.52 15.44
CA ALA A 203 -4.44 18.34 14.09
C ALA A 203 -5.49 17.74 13.14
N GLU A 204 -6.22 16.72 13.58
CA GLU A 204 -7.32 16.12 12.82
C GLU A 204 -8.45 17.14 12.59
N THR A 205 -8.84 17.87 13.63
CA THR A 205 -9.88 18.91 13.53
C THR A 205 -9.51 19.99 12.51
N CYS A 206 -8.26 20.49 12.56
CA CYS A 206 -7.78 21.51 11.63
C CYS A 206 -7.66 20.99 10.19
N PHE A 207 -7.41 19.70 10.02
CA PHE A 207 -7.20 19.09 8.70
C PHE A 207 -8.49 18.62 8.06
N ALA A 208 -9.53 18.34 8.84
CA ALA A 208 -10.81 17.82 8.37
C ALA A 208 -11.39 18.59 7.16
N PRO A 209 -11.36 19.94 7.09
CA PRO A 209 -11.84 20.67 5.91
C PRO A 209 -11.10 20.31 4.62
N GLN A 210 -9.77 20.16 4.66
CA GLN A 210 -8.97 19.78 3.48
C GLN A 210 -9.26 18.35 3.01
N LEU A 211 -9.71 17.48 3.93
CA LEU A 211 -10.10 16.12 3.59
C LEU A 211 -11.47 16.06 2.91
N GLN A 212 -12.38 17.01 3.22
CA GLN A 212 -13.73 17.03 2.65
C GLN A 212 -13.69 17.11 1.12
N ASP A 213 -12.76 17.84 0.53
CA ASP A 213 -12.68 18.00 -0.93
C ASP A 213 -12.53 16.66 -1.65
N ILE A 214 -11.74 15.74 -1.08
CA ILE A 214 -11.50 14.41 -1.65
C ILE A 214 -12.67 13.47 -1.34
N LEU A 215 -13.24 13.55 -0.13
CA LEU A 215 -14.32 12.66 0.29
C LEU A 215 -15.64 12.92 -0.46
N HIS A 216 -15.85 14.14 -0.96
CA HIS A 216 -17.03 14.50 -1.75
C HIS A 216 -16.87 14.32 -3.26
N THR A 217 -15.73 13.77 -3.71
CA THR A 217 -15.55 13.42 -5.11
C THR A 217 -16.45 12.24 -5.51
N PRO A 218 -16.76 12.08 -6.81
CA PRO A 218 -17.58 10.95 -7.28
C PRO A 218 -17.00 9.58 -6.94
N TYR A 219 -15.67 9.45 -6.86
CA TYR A 219 -14.96 8.21 -6.55
C TYR A 219 -14.01 8.42 -5.37
N PRO A 220 -14.52 8.50 -4.13
CA PRO A 220 -13.70 8.79 -2.97
C PRO A 220 -12.71 7.66 -2.65
N PRO A 221 -11.63 7.94 -1.92
CA PRO A 221 -10.68 6.92 -1.50
C PRO A 221 -11.36 5.88 -0.63
N ARG A 222 -10.89 4.64 -0.75
CA ARG A 222 -11.45 3.52 0.00
C ARG A 222 -10.99 3.49 1.45
N ALA A 223 -9.83 4.08 1.73
CA ALA A 223 -9.34 4.29 3.08
C ALA A 223 -8.35 5.44 3.14
N ILE A 224 -8.11 5.90 4.37
CA ILE A 224 -7.19 6.99 4.69
C ILE A 224 -6.21 6.52 5.76
N VAL A 225 -4.94 6.87 5.60
CA VAL A 225 -3.85 6.54 6.54
C VAL A 225 -3.06 7.80 6.87
N TYR A 226 -2.70 7.97 8.14
CA TYR A 226 -1.86 9.07 8.62
C TYR A 226 -0.49 8.54 9.04
N LEU A 227 0.57 8.91 8.32
CA LEU A 227 1.93 8.46 8.61
C LEU A 227 2.75 9.57 9.24
N ARG A 228 3.33 9.27 10.40
CA ARG A 228 4.16 10.16 11.20
C ARG A 228 5.58 9.64 11.27
N ASP A 229 6.52 10.56 11.47
CA ASP A 229 7.88 10.22 11.88
C ASP A 229 8.61 9.29 10.90
N MET A 230 8.21 9.29 9.62
CA MET A 230 8.78 8.41 8.59
C MET A 230 10.27 8.68 8.30
N HIS A 231 10.78 9.82 8.78
CA HIS A 231 12.20 10.18 8.74
C HIS A 231 13.01 9.55 9.88
N LYS A 232 12.35 9.02 10.92
CA LYS A 232 13.02 8.36 12.05
C LYS A 232 13.23 6.88 11.76
N PRO A 233 14.26 6.24 12.32
CA PRO A 233 14.49 4.79 12.16
C PRO A 233 13.25 3.94 12.50
N GLU A 234 12.49 4.32 13.52
CA GLU A 234 11.35 3.62 14.12
C GLU A 234 10.03 3.81 13.33
N GLY A 235 10.02 4.76 12.39
CA GLY A 235 8.88 4.96 11.49
C GLY A 235 8.63 3.71 10.66
N ASN A 236 7.38 3.24 10.64
CA ASN A 236 6.99 1.99 9.99
C ASN A 236 5.65 2.12 9.24
N CYS A 237 5.42 1.18 8.32
CA CYS A 237 4.22 1.15 7.46
C CYS A 237 3.19 0.11 7.91
N ASN A 238 3.13 -0.25 9.21
CA ASN A 238 2.24 -1.31 9.69
C ASN A 238 0.76 -0.96 9.50
N GLN A 239 0.38 0.29 9.78
CA GLN A 239 -1.00 0.76 9.55
C GLN A 239 -1.34 0.75 8.06
N LEU A 240 -0.45 1.23 7.20
CA LEU A 240 -0.65 1.20 5.75
C LEU A 240 -0.80 -0.23 5.23
N SER A 241 0.02 -1.15 5.73
CA SER A 241 -0.02 -2.57 5.40
C SER A 241 -1.37 -3.20 5.75
N ARG A 242 -1.86 -2.96 6.97
CA ARG A 242 -3.15 -3.43 7.44
C ARG A 242 -4.30 -2.88 6.62
N VAL A 243 -4.34 -1.56 6.45
CA VAL A 243 -5.39 -0.89 5.68
C VAL A 243 -5.38 -1.36 4.22
N THR A 244 -4.19 -1.54 3.61
CA THR A 244 -4.09 -2.08 2.25
C THR A 244 -4.69 -3.47 2.16
N ALA A 245 -4.41 -4.37 3.11
CA ALA A 245 -5.04 -5.69 3.13
C ALA A 245 -6.56 -5.63 3.32
N GLU A 246 -7.05 -4.71 4.16
CA GLU A 246 -8.48 -4.57 4.47
C GLU A 246 -9.30 -4.09 3.25
N VAL A 247 -8.75 -3.17 2.45
CA VAL A 247 -9.47 -2.58 1.30
C VAL A 247 -9.49 -3.45 0.05
N LEU A 248 -8.68 -4.51 -0.02
CA LEU A 248 -8.70 -5.44 -1.16
C LEU A 248 -9.97 -6.32 -1.08
N ASP A 249 -10.84 -6.23 -2.09
CA ASP A 249 -12.07 -7.04 -2.17
C ASP A 249 -11.80 -8.50 -2.49
N ASP A 250 -10.96 -8.72 -3.50
CA ASP A 250 -10.68 -10.06 -4.00
C ASP A 250 -9.87 -10.84 -2.95
N ALA A 251 -10.46 -11.92 -2.44
CA ALA A 251 -9.86 -12.74 -1.41
C ALA A 251 -8.53 -13.38 -1.86
N ALA A 252 -8.37 -13.69 -3.15
CA ALA A 252 -7.11 -14.20 -3.68
C ALA A 252 -6.05 -13.09 -3.73
N VAL A 253 -6.40 -11.87 -4.17
CA VAL A 253 -5.49 -10.71 -4.17
C VAL A 253 -5.10 -10.30 -2.74
N LYS A 254 -6.04 -10.35 -1.79
CA LYS A 254 -5.76 -10.10 -0.38
C LYS A 254 -4.79 -11.13 0.21
N ARG A 255 -5.07 -12.43 0.02
CA ARG A 255 -4.17 -13.50 0.46
C ARG A 255 -2.81 -13.39 -0.20
N PHE A 256 -2.77 -13.01 -1.49
CA PHE A 256 -1.53 -12.73 -2.20
C PHE A 256 -0.72 -11.64 -1.51
N PHE A 257 -1.31 -10.44 -1.30
CA PHE A 257 -0.67 -9.33 -0.60
C PHE A 257 -0.09 -9.74 0.75
N ILE A 258 -0.88 -10.43 1.56
CA ILE A 258 -0.50 -10.86 2.91
C ILE A 258 0.63 -11.89 2.85
N SER A 259 0.57 -12.87 1.93
CA SER A 259 1.62 -13.87 1.75
C SER A 259 2.97 -13.30 1.34
N ARG A 260 2.97 -12.12 0.70
CA ARG A 260 4.16 -11.42 0.24
C ARG A 260 4.75 -10.46 1.26
N GLN A 261 4.02 -10.17 2.33
CA GLN A 261 4.48 -9.28 3.39
C GLN A 261 5.39 -10.04 4.37
N THR A 262 6.51 -10.56 3.86
CA THR A 262 7.55 -11.26 4.65
C THR A 262 8.30 -10.33 5.62
N VAL A 263 8.11 -9.02 5.44
CA VAL A 263 8.77 -7.96 6.19
C VAL A 263 7.91 -7.49 7.38
N ALA A 264 6.61 -7.80 7.39
CA ALA A 264 5.75 -7.58 8.54
C ALA A 264 5.22 -8.93 9.04
N ASP A 265 6.11 -9.69 9.68
CA ASP A 265 5.78 -10.96 10.35
C ASP A 265 4.50 -10.84 11.19
N LYS A 266 4.27 -9.67 11.79
CA LYS A 266 3.08 -9.34 12.57
C LYS A 266 1.78 -9.37 11.74
N LEU A 267 1.74 -8.84 10.51
CA LEU A 267 0.49 -8.86 9.72
C LEU A 267 0.18 -10.26 9.22
N ALA A 268 1.21 -10.98 8.75
CA ALA A 268 1.06 -12.35 8.30
C ALA A 268 0.58 -13.25 9.46
N ALA A 269 1.16 -13.10 10.66
CA ALA A 269 0.73 -13.81 11.86
C ALA A 269 -0.68 -13.41 12.30
N GLU A 270 -1.02 -12.11 12.40
CA GLU A 270 -2.36 -11.63 12.78
C GLU A 270 -3.45 -12.20 11.85
N HIS A 271 -3.19 -12.24 10.54
CA HIS A 271 -4.14 -12.77 9.57
C HIS A 271 -4.23 -14.31 9.61
N ALA A 272 -3.10 -15.01 9.74
CA ALA A 272 -3.08 -16.46 9.86
C ALA A 272 -3.84 -16.94 11.10
N VAL A 273 -3.71 -16.22 12.23
CA VAL A 273 -4.51 -16.45 13.44
C VAL A 273 -6.00 -16.19 13.21
N ARG A 274 -6.37 -15.14 12.47
CA ARG A 274 -7.78 -14.78 12.26
C ARG A 274 -8.51 -15.60 11.19
N TYR A 275 -7.83 -16.05 10.13
CA TYR A 275 -8.52 -16.50 8.91
C TYR A 275 -7.96 -17.77 8.27
N ASP A 276 -6.75 -18.23 8.59
CA ASP A 276 -6.18 -19.42 7.94
C ASP A 276 -5.09 -20.11 8.77
N THR A 277 -5.48 -21.14 9.53
CA THR A 277 -4.57 -21.94 10.35
C THR A 277 -3.56 -22.76 9.53
N ARG A 278 -3.75 -22.94 8.21
CA ARG A 278 -2.75 -23.60 7.36
C ARG A 278 -1.58 -22.66 7.07
N MET A 279 -1.84 -21.36 6.95
CA MET A 279 -0.80 -20.34 6.80
C MET A 279 0.13 -20.29 8.04
N LEU A 280 -0.39 -20.59 9.25
CA LEU A 280 0.42 -20.70 10.47
C LEU A 280 1.46 -21.83 10.38
N ARG A 281 1.16 -22.93 9.68
CA ARG A 281 2.09 -24.05 9.50
C ARG A 281 3.26 -23.66 8.59
N ASP A 282 2.97 -23.01 7.46
CA ASP A 282 3.97 -22.49 6.51
C ASP A 282 4.84 -21.37 7.12
N LEU A 283 4.27 -20.51 7.98
CA LEU A 283 5.00 -19.46 8.69
C LEU A 283 5.88 -20.02 9.82
N GLY A 284 5.38 -21.03 10.55
CA GLY A 284 6.12 -21.70 11.62
C GLY A 284 7.37 -22.43 11.13
N GLU A 285 7.41 -22.88 9.88
CA GLU A 285 8.61 -23.46 9.27
C GLU A 285 9.71 -22.42 8.92
N LYS A 286 9.37 -21.12 8.87
CA LYS A 286 10.29 -20.05 8.43
C LYS A 286 10.80 -19.13 9.55
N CYS A 287 10.14 -19.06 10.69
CA CYS A 287 10.43 -18.05 11.72
C CYS A 287 10.92 -18.69 13.03
N SER A 288 12.19 -18.45 13.41
CA SER A 288 12.76 -18.85 14.72
C SER A 288 12.19 -18.08 15.92
N TRP A 289 11.30 -17.12 15.67
CA TRP A 289 10.65 -16.27 16.67
C TRP A 289 9.18 -16.64 16.95
N PHE A 290 8.63 -17.61 16.21
CA PHE A 290 7.21 -17.99 16.21
C PHE A 290 6.69 -18.47 17.59
N ASP A 291 7.55 -19.07 18.40
CA ASP A 291 7.16 -19.67 19.70
C ASP A 291 6.91 -18.65 20.82
N ARG A 292 7.49 -17.44 20.76
CA ARG A 292 7.41 -16.48 21.89
C ARG A 292 6.17 -15.59 21.86
N GLU A 293 5.63 -15.26 20.69
CA GLU A 293 4.58 -14.24 20.58
C GLU A 293 3.15 -14.83 20.62
N ILE A 294 2.97 -16.08 20.19
CA ILE A 294 1.67 -16.80 20.29
C ILE A 294 1.24 -16.98 21.75
N LEU A 295 2.19 -17.22 22.66
CA LEU A 295 1.90 -17.37 24.09
C LEU A 295 1.47 -16.06 24.78
N SER A 296 1.66 -14.90 24.12
CA SER A 296 1.24 -13.59 24.63
C SER A 296 -0.14 -13.15 24.12
N LEU A 297 -0.62 -13.75 23.02
CA LEU A 297 -1.98 -13.59 22.51
C LEU A 297 -2.91 -14.46 23.37
N LYS A 298 -3.42 -13.89 24.47
CA LYS A 298 -4.32 -14.56 25.42
C LYS A 298 -5.51 -15.30 24.76
N PRO A 299 -6.13 -16.29 25.46
CA PRO A 299 -6.96 -17.36 24.88
C PRO A 299 -8.40 -16.97 24.51
N SER A 300 -8.72 -15.71 24.25
CA SER A 300 -10.10 -15.28 24.00
C SER A 300 -10.61 -15.51 22.57
N VAL A 301 -9.79 -16.04 21.66
CA VAL A 301 -10.16 -16.29 20.25
C VAL A 301 -10.44 -17.78 19.95
N LEU A 302 -10.12 -18.70 20.86
CA LEU A 302 -10.34 -20.14 20.67
C LEU A 302 -11.71 -20.68 21.10
N CYS A 303 -12.60 -19.83 21.65
CA CYS A 303 -13.89 -20.28 22.21
C CYS A 303 -15.14 -20.06 21.34
N PHE A 304 -15.00 -19.73 20.05
CA PHE A 304 -16.13 -19.74 19.12
C PHE A 304 -15.89 -20.81 18.06
N HIS A 305 -16.12 -22.09 18.40
CA HIS A 305 -16.55 -23.17 17.48
C HIS A 305 -16.71 -24.50 18.27
N SER A 306 -17.49 -24.51 19.35
CA SER A 306 -17.92 -25.77 19.99
C SER A 306 -19.32 -25.73 20.60
N GLN A 307 -20.26 -24.97 20.02
CA GLN A 307 -21.69 -25.10 20.35
C GLN A 307 -22.57 -24.93 19.11
N VAL A 308 -22.41 -25.80 18.12
CA VAL A 308 -23.48 -26.16 17.18
C VAL A 308 -23.36 -27.66 16.89
N SER A 309 -23.78 -28.48 17.85
CA SER A 309 -24.12 -29.91 17.66
C SER A 309 -24.63 -30.52 18.96
N SER A 310 -25.74 -30.01 19.50
CA SER A 310 -26.67 -30.76 20.36
C SER A 310 -27.94 -29.95 20.61
N ASN A 311 -28.90 -30.08 19.69
CA ASN A 311 -30.34 -30.27 19.92
C ASN A 311 -31.06 -30.25 18.58
#